data_AF-A0A0T5VQI3-F1
#
_entry.id   AF-A0A0T5VQI3-F1
#
_cell.length_a   1.000
_cell.length_b   1.000
_cell.length_c   1.000
_cell.angle_alpha   90.00
_cell.angle_beta   90.00
_cell.angle_gamma   90.00
#
_symmetry.space_group_name_H-M   'P 1'
#
loop_
_entity.id
_entity.type
_entity.pdbx_description
1 polymer ?
#
loop_
_entity_poly.entity_id
_entity_poly.type
_entity_poly.pdbx_seq_one_letter_code
_entity_poly.pdbx_strand_id
1 'polypeptide(L)'
;MATTPNTPKNIRTKKNWFAPLALIVGLSILLLGEAYFGYRFHSLSYEQKRIKEDYSLSNNITFGIFSVDRWGEKISAVVDRRVKGFNLTAKQKKDMRKEVEKELHGLVNKAVSEVTKPQKTLGGKLKKLAFNSFVDVDELHAQVPSFAKTIVAKITSPTSLKRLKGVATSKLDELENQTYDSTDTTITTIEQNIYHKYHVTNATAYDRLVNSRLAQIKIETFQCGLGMLGCIAIALILWLFLRKSVQLHVPLFIMSLLFAVILLTVGVTSPIIEVDARIQSLEFGLLGDKIAFSNQVLFFQSKSILGIIGTLIEQPKPDAVLVGVLLLVFVVVLPLLRIIARGVHVSCGHLFGSRKVLRFLAFDLGKWDMADVMVVGIAMTYIGLNGILKSQLSGLNVQSGTLKTVTANNSALQLGFFVFVAYVAYAMVLSFILKRIDERNGPCA
;
A
#
# COMPACT_ATOMS: atom_id res chain seq x y z
N MET A 1 -6.20 -82.77 49.89
CA MET A 1 -5.46 -81.94 48.91
C MET A 1 -6.40 -80.84 48.47
N ALA A 2 -6.28 -79.65 49.06
CA ALA A 2 -7.17 -78.52 48.81
C ALA A 2 -6.64 -77.70 47.64
N THR A 3 -7.46 -77.52 46.59
CA THR A 3 -7.18 -76.64 45.45
C THR A 3 -7.81 -75.27 45.71
N THR A 4 -6.99 -74.28 46.03
CA THR A 4 -7.36 -72.87 46.12
C THR A 4 -7.51 -72.26 44.72
N PRO A 5 -8.61 -71.55 44.40
CA PRO A 5 -8.69 -70.74 43.21
C PRO A 5 -8.07 -69.36 43.49
N ASN A 6 -7.03 -69.00 42.74
CA ASN A 6 -6.42 -67.68 42.78
C ASN A 6 -7.34 -66.63 42.12
N THR A 7 -8.01 -65.83 42.95
CA THR A 7 -8.74 -64.63 42.52
C THR A 7 -7.74 -63.52 42.12
N PRO A 8 -7.87 -62.88 40.94
CA PRO A 8 -7.02 -61.75 40.60
C PRO A 8 -7.38 -60.53 41.47
N LYS A 9 -6.42 -60.06 42.27
CA LYS A 9 -6.52 -58.81 43.05
C LYS A 9 -6.82 -57.64 42.10
N ASN A 10 -8.03 -57.12 42.19
CA ASN A 10 -8.45 -55.88 41.58
C ASN A 10 -7.74 -54.71 42.28
N ILE A 11 -6.58 -54.31 41.77
CA ILE A 11 -5.85 -53.12 42.22
C ILE A 11 -6.65 -51.90 41.73
N ARG A 12 -7.57 -51.41 42.57
CA ARG A 12 -8.15 -50.07 42.43
C ARG A 12 -7.03 -49.05 42.57
N THR A 13 -6.45 -48.62 41.46
CA THR A 13 -5.58 -47.45 41.41
C THR A 13 -6.41 -46.22 41.82
N LYS A 14 -6.03 -45.58 42.94
CA LYS A 14 -6.59 -44.30 43.36
C LYS A 14 -6.50 -43.32 42.17
N LYS A 15 -7.65 -42.84 41.70
CA LYS A 15 -7.75 -41.85 40.62
C LYS A 15 -7.17 -40.52 41.14
N ASN A 16 -5.91 -40.25 40.85
CA ASN A 16 -5.22 -39.03 41.27
C ASN A 16 -5.81 -37.81 40.54
N TRP A 17 -6.81 -37.16 41.15
CA TRP A 17 -7.50 -35.99 40.60
C TRP A 17 -6.64 -34.71 40.56
N PHE A 18 -5.57 -34.65 41.36
CA PHE A 18 -4.66 -33.50 41.40
C PHE A 18 -3.84 -33.31 40.11
N ALA A 19 -3.42 -34.39 39.45
CA ALA A 19 -2.62 -34.31 38.23
C ALA A 19 -3.36 -33.66 37.03
N PRO A 20 -4.62 -34.04 36.69
CA PRO A 20 -5.36 -33.35 35.63
C PRO A 20 -5.73 -31.92 36.00
N LEU A 21 -6.01 -31.62 37.28
CA LEU A 21 -6.30 -30.26 37.73
C LEU A 21 -5.08 -29.33 37.54
N ALA A 22 -3.90 -29.76 37.99
CA ALA A 22 -2.67 -28.99 37.82
C ALA A 22 -2.32 -28.75 36.34
N LEU A 23 -2.55 -29.75 35.49
CA LEU A 23 -2.36 -29.61 34.04
C LEU A 23 -3.32 -28.59 33.42
N ILE A 24 -4.60 -28.63 33.80
CA ILE A 24 -5.60 -27.65 33.32
C ILE A 24 -5.20 -26.24 33.73
N VAL A 25 -4.76 -26.03 34.98
CA VAL A 25 -4.31 -24.72 35.46
C VAL A 25 -3.09 -24.24 34.66
N GLY A 26 -2.09 -25.09 34.46
CA GLY A 26 -0.89 -24.74 33.68
C GLY A 26 -1.21 -24.39 32.22
N LEU A 27 -2.07 -25.18 31.57
CA LEU A 27 -2.51 -24.91 30.19
C LEU A 27 -3.41 -23.68 30.09
N SER A 28 -4.21 -23.38 31.12
CA SER A 28 -5.04 -22.17 31.15
C SER A 28 -4.19 -20.92 31.23
N ILE A 29 -3.10 -20.93 32.01
CA ILE A 29 -2.13 -19.81 32.04
C ILE A 29 -1.49 -19.64 30.67
N LEU A 30 -1.09 -20.73 30.02
CA LEU A 30 -0.50 -20.71 28.69
C LEU A 30 -1.49 -20.19 27.63
N LEU A 31 -2.77 -20.57 27.74
CA LEU A 31 -3.86 -20.12 26.87
C LEU A 31 -4.13 -18.62 27.04
N LEU A 32 -4.13 -18.12 28.29
CA LEU A 32 -4.24 -16.68 28.57
C LEU A 32 -3.05 -15.91 27.98
N GLY A 33 -1.85 -16.47 28.07
CA GLY A 33 -0.66 -15.92 27.43
C GLY A 33 -0.82 -15.83 25.90
N GLU A 34 -1.27 -16.91 25.26
CA GLU A 34 -1.54 -16.90 23.82
C GLU A 34 -2.65 -15.91 23.43
N ALA A 35 -3.75 -15.86 24.19
CA ALA A 35 -4.83 -14.90 23.96
C ALA A 35 -4.33 -13.45 24.07
N TYR A 36 -3.48 -13.16 25.06
CA TYR A 36 -2.85 -11.85 25.22
C TYR A 36 -1.95 -11.51 24.04
N PHE A 37 -1.04 -12.43 23.65
CA PHE A 37 -0.18 -12.22 22.48
C PHE A 37 -0.99 -12.07 21.19
N GLY A 38 -2.05 -12.87 21.02
CA GLY A 38 -2.95 -12.81 19.87
C GLY A 38 -3.73 -11.50 19.79
N TYR A 39 -4.26 -11.02 20.91
CA TYR A 39 -4.93 -9.71 20.99
C TYR A 39 -3.95 -8.58 20.69
N ARG A 40 -2.76 -8.60 21.31
CA ARG A 40 -1.74 -7.56 21.08
C ARG A 40 -1.28 -7.57 19.62
N PHE A 41 -1.01 -8.75 19.05
CA PHE A 41 -0.68 -8.94 17.64
C PHE A 41 -1.75 -8.35 16.72
N HIS A 42 -3.02 -8.66 16.97
CA HIS A 42 -4.14 -8.15 16.17
C HIS A 42 -4.22 -6.62 16.24
N SER A 43 -4.16 -6.05 17.46
CA SER A 43 -4.23 -4.60 17.67
C SER A 43 -3.10 -3.85 16.95
N LEU A 44 -1.87 -4.35 17.06
CA LEU A 44 -0.69 -3.78 16.41
C LEU A 44 -0.76 -3.91 14.88
N SER A 45 -1.20 -5.06 14.37
CA SER A 45 -1.36 -5.27 12.93
C SER A 45 -2.42 -4.34 12.34
N TYR A 46 -3.50 -4.07 13.09
CA TYR A 46 -4.54 -3.13 12.68
C TYR A 46 -4.07 -1.67 12.77
N GLU A 47 -3.28 -1.32 13.79
CA GLU A 47 -2.63 -0.01 13.90
C GLU A 47 -1.70 0.25 12.71
N GLN A 48 -0.84 -0.73 12.38
CA GLN A 48 0.03 -0.67 11.19
C GLN A 48 -0.80 -0.44 9.92
N LYS A 49 -1.89 -1.19 9.75
CA LYS A 49 -2.79 -1.03 8.60
C LYS A 49 -3.30 0.42 8.50
N ARG A 50 -3.86 0.95 9.58
CA ARG A 50 -4.41 2.33 9.60
C ARG A 50 -3.36 3.38 9.29
N ILE A 51 -2.18 3.28 9.91
CA ILE A 51 -1.08 4.22 9.68
C ILE A 51 -0.66 4.20 8.20
N LYS A 52 -0.56 3.02 7.59
CA LYS A 52 -0.18 2.91 6.17
C LYS A 52 -1.29 3.34 5.21
N GLU A 53 -2.56 3.16 5.57
CA GLU A 53 -3.70 3.70 4.81
C GLU A 53 -3.69 5.23 4.83
N ASP A 54 -3.54 5.84 6.01
CA ASP A 54 -3.44 7.30 6.15
C ASP A 54 -2.21 7.84 5.41
N TYR A 55 -1.05 7.18 5.56
CA TYR A 55 0.18 7.55 4.87
C TYR A 55 0.06 7.47 3.35
N SER A 56 -0.63 6.44 2.85
CA SER A 56 -0.87 6.26 1.42
C SER A 56 -1.88 7.26 0.87
N LEU A 57 -2.86 7.67 1.70
CA LEU A 57 -3.82 8.71 1.32
C LEU A 57 -3.13 10.08 1.22
N SER A 58 -2.30 10.46 2.19
CA SER A 58 -1.58 11.75 2.14
C SER A 58 -0.60 11.83 0.97
N ASN A 59 -0.02 10.70 0.58
CA ASN A 59 0.94 10.60 -0.51
C ASN A 59 0.30 10.13 -1.84
N ASN A 60 -1.02 10.14 -1.94
CA ASN A 60 -1.72 9.64 -3.12
C ASN A 60 -1.37 10.50 -4.36
N ILE A 61 -1.19 9.84 -5.51
CA ILE A 61 -0.87 10.50 -6.78
C ILE A 61 -1.88 11.58 -7.17
N THR A 62 -3.15 11.42 -6.80
CA THR A 62 -4.23 12.40 -7.03
C THR A 62 -3.89 13.76 -6.43
N PHE A 63 -3.24 13.78 -5.27
CA PHE A 63 -2.89 15.00 -4.53
C PHE A 63 -1.46 15.49 -4.82
N GLY A 64 -0.70 14.72 -5.60
CA GLY A 64 0.67 15.05 -5.99
C GLY A 64 0.80 15.33 -7.47
N ILE A 65 1.17 14.34 -8.28
CA ILE A 65 1.42 14.54 -9.73
C ILE A 65 0.16 15.00 -10.47
N PHE A 66 -1.03 14.57 -10.05
CA PHE A 66 -2.28 14.97 -10.71
C PHE A 66 -2.88 16.26 -10.14
N SER A 67 -2.26 16.87 -9.11
CA SER A 67 -2.66 18.18 -8.61
C SER A 67 -2.02 19.29 -9.42
N VAL A 68 -2.85 20.14 -10.02
CA VAL A 68 -2.42 21.36 -10.73
C VAL A 68 -1.74 22.32 -9.77
N ASP A 69 -2.20 22.41 -8.52
CA ASP A 69 -1.63 23.28 -7.48
C ASP A 69 -0.19 22.90 -7.17
N ARG A 70 0.09 21.60 -6.99
CA ARG A 70 1.45 21.11 -6.74
C ARG A 70 2.38 21.38 -7.92
N TRP A 71 1.86 21.35 -9.14
CA TRP A 71 2.61 21.80 -10.31
C TRP A 71 2.82 23.32 -10.31
N GLY A 72 1.79 24.11 -10.02
CA GLY A 72 1.84 25.56 -9.90
C GLY A 72 2.88 26.02 -8.87
N GLU A 73 2.86 25.47 -7.66
CA GLU A 73 3.83 25.72 -6.59
C GLU A 73 5.26 25.41 -7.04
N LYS A 74 5.49 24.22 -7.62
CA LYS A 74 6.84 23.78 -8.05
C LYS A 74 7.35 24.57 -9.25
N ILE A 75 6.50 24.85 -10.24
CA ILE A 75 6.86 25.66 -11.41
C ILE A 75 7.10 27.10 -10.99
N SER A 76 6.22 27.69 -10.18
CA SER A 76 6.37 29.04 -9.63
C SER A 76 7.68 29.17 -8.84
N ALA A 77 8.02 28.18 -8.01
CA ALA A 77 9.30 28.18 -7.29
C ALA A 77 10.53 28.12 -8.21
N VAL A 78 10.46 27.39 -9.33
CA VAL A 78 11.54 27.33 -10.34
C VAL A 78 11.62 28.66 -11.10
N VAL A 79 10.48 29.19 -11.54
CA VAL A 79 10.40 30.49 -12.21
C VAL A 79 10.91 31.59 -11.29
N ASP A 80 10.54 31.62 -10.02
CA ASP A 80 11.03 32.61 -9.06
C ASP A 80 12.53 32.54 -8.86
N ARG A 81 13.12 31.34 -8.75
CA ARG A 81 14.58 31.16 -8.66
C ARG A 81 15.30 31.63 -9.91
N ARG A 82 14.79 31.28 -11.09
CA ARG A 82 15.43 31.60 -12.38
C ARG A 82 15.18 33.04 -12.83
N VAL A 83 14.01 33.61 -12.55
CA VAL A 83 13.63 35.00 -12.90
C VAL A 83 14.27 36.00 -11.94
N LYS A 84 14.46 35.68 -10.65
CA LYS A 84 15.35 36.49 -9.79
C LYS A 84 16.80 36.47 -10.30
N GLY A 85 17.19 35.40 -11.01
CA GLY A 85 18.46 35.27 -11.72
C GLY A 85 18.50 35.91 -13.12
N PHE A 86 17.44 36.56 -13.60
CA PHE A 86 17.38 37.19 -14.93
C PHE A 86 18.16 38.52 -15.01
N ASN A 87 19.27 38.65 -14.28
CA ASN A 87 20.25 39.71 -14.50
C ASN A 87 21.16 39.29 -15.65
N LEU A 88 20.72 39.55 -16.88
CA LEU A 88 21.51 39.32 -18.08
C LEU A 88 22.88 40.01 -17.93
N THR A 89 23.94 39.22 -18.03
CA THR A 89 25.32 39.74 -18.03
C THR A 89 25.53 40.67 -19.23
N ALA A 90 26.50 41.59 -19.14
CA ALA A 90 26.79 42.54 -20.23
C ALA A 90 27.06 41.83 -21.58
N LYS A 91 27.63 40.62 -21.53
CA LYS A 91 27.87 39.76 -22.70
C LYS A 91 26.55 39.27 -23.31
N GLN A 92 25.64 38.73 -22.49
CA GLN A 92 24.34 38.26 -22.96
C GLN A 92 23.45 39.39 -23.51
N LYS A 93 23.52 40.60 -22.92
CA LYS A 93 22.83 41.79 -23.47
C LYS A 93 23.38 42.19 -24.84
N LYS A 94 24.69 42.06 -25.05
CA LYS A 94 25.34 42.36 -26.35
C LYS A 94 24.95 41.33 -27.41
N ASP A 95 24.91 40.05 -27.05
CA ASP A 95 24.54 38.97 -27.97
C ASP A 95 23.05 39.06 -28.36
N MET A 96 22.17 39.33 -27.40
CA MET A 96 20.75 39.58 -27.66
C MET A 96 20.53 40.81 -28.55
N ARG A 97 21.32 41.88 -28.35
CA ARG A 97 21.27 43.06 -29.22
C ARG A 97 21.63 42.72 -30.65
N LYS A 98 22.67 41.92 -30.88
CA LYS A 98 23.08 41.51 -32.23
C LYS A 98 22.00 40.71 -32.95
N GLU A 99 21.31 39.81 -32.25
CA GLU A 99 20.22 39.03 -32.88
C GLU A 99 19.01 39.92 -33.21
N VAL A 100 18.65 40.84 -32.30
CA VAL A 100 17.58 41.82 -32.56
C VAL A 100 17.95 42.77 -33.71
N GLU A 101 19.20 43.22 -33.79
CA GLU A 101 19.72 44.01 -34.91
C GLU A 101 19.54 43.24 -36.23
N LYS A 102 19.96 41.98 -36.26
CA LYS A 102 19.87 41.13 -37.45
C LYS A 102 18.43 40.93 -37.94
N GLU A 103 17.49 40.67 -37.04
CA GLU A 103 16.07 40.54 -37.39
C GLU A 103 15.48 41.87 -37.88
N LEU A 104 15.81 42.98 -37.23
CA LEU A 104 15.36 44.31 -37.67
C LEU A 104 15.93 44.70 -39.03
N HIS A 105 17.22 44.41 -39.29
CA HIS A 105 17.80 44.56 -40.63
C HIS A 105 17.07 43.67 -41.66
N GLY A 106 16.74 42.43 -41.30
CA GLY A 106 15.95 41.53 -42.14
C GLY A 106 14.56 42.06 -42.46
N LEU A 107 13.85 42.62 -41.48
CA LEU A 107 12.53 43.22 -41.66
C LEU A 107 12.59 44.48 -42.52
N VAL A 108 13.61 45.34 -42.33
CA VAL A 108 13.84 46.53 -43.17
C VAL A 108 14.11 46.09 -44.61
N ASN A 109 15.00 45.12 -44.83
CA ASN A 109 15.29 44.56 -46.15
C ASN A 109 14.04 44.01 -46.83
N LYS A 110 13.21 43.26 -46.08
CA LYS A 110 11.98 42.68 -46.60
C LYS A 110 10.96 43.77 -46.97
N ALA A 111 10.73 44.73 -46.09
CA ALA A 111 9.82 45.86 -46.34
C ALA A 111 10.26 46.71 -47.54
N VAL A 112 11.55 47.04 -47.62
CA VAL A 112 12.14 47.77 -48.76
C VAL A 112 11.99 46.95 -50.04
N SER A 113 12.30 45.65 -50.01
CA SER A 113 12.17 44.78 -51.18
C SER A 113 10.73 44.65 -51.67
N GLU A 114 9.74 44.64 -50.77
CA GLU A 114 8.33 44.57 -51.13
C GLU A 114 7.84 45.85 -51.81
N VAL A 115 8.34 47.01 -51.37
CA VAL A 115 8.03 48.32 -51.95
C VAL A 115 8.80 48.57 -53.26
N THR A 116 10.03 48.09 -53.39
CA THR A 116 10.88 48.30 -54.57
C THR A 116 10.77 47.22 -55.65
N LYS A 117 10.05 46.10 -55.39
CA LYS A 117 9.70 45.09 -56.39
C LYS A 117 9.13 45.72 -57.67
N PRO A 118 9.41 45.17 -58.86
CA PRO A 118 8.89 45.71 -60.11
C PRO A 118 7.36 45.63 -60.15
N GLN A 119 6.70 46.78 -60.04
CA GLN A 119 5.24 46.91 -60.07
C GLN A 119 4.74 47.12 -61.51
N LYS A 120 3.75 46.32 -61.94
CA LYS A 120 3.18 46.39 -63.30
C LYS A 120 2.22 47.58 -63.52
N THR A 121 1.75 48.23 -62.45
CA THR A 121 0.74 49.30 -62.50
C THR A 121 1.33 50.70 -62.33
N LEU A 122 0.75 51.72 -62.98
CA LEU A 122 1.21 53.11 -62.91
C LEU A 122 1.22 53.68 -61.48
N GLY A 123 0.21 53.35 -60.67
CA GLY A 123 0.15 53.74 -59.25
C GLY A 123 1.25 53.10 -58.41
N GLY A 124 1.70 51.88 -58.73
CA GLY A 124 2.82 51.23 -58.06
C GLY A 124 4.17 51.90 -58.34
N LYS A 125 4.35 52.43 -59.56
CA LYS A 125 5.56 53.19 -59.93
C LYS A 125 5.64 54.54 -59.21
N LEU A 126 4.51 55.24 -59.05
CA LEU A 126 4.44 56.49 -58.28
C LEU A 126 4.73 56.27 -56.79
N LYS A 127 4.22 55.18 -56.20
CA LYS A 127 4.53 54.81 -54.81
C LYS A 127 6.01 54.49 -54.60
N LYS A 128 6.64 53.77 -55.53
CA LYS A 128 8.08 53.49 -55.49
C LYS A 128 8.92 54.77 -55.60
N LEU A 129 8.52 55.69 -56.48
CA LEU A 129 9.24 56.96 -56.68
C LEU A 129 9.10 57.88 -55.47
N ALA A 130 7.91 57.95 -54.86
CA ALA A 130 7.70 58.65 -53.59
C ALA A 130 8.52 58.02 -52.45
N PHE A 131 8.51 56.69 -52.32
CA PHE A 131 9.30 56.01 -51.30
C PHE A 131 10.80 56.28 -51.43
N ASN A 132 11.36 56.13 -52.63
CA ASN A 132 12.79 56.38 -52.87
C ASN A 132 13.21 57.86 -52.72
N SER A 133 12.27 58.81 -52.82
CA SER A 133 12.56 60.24 -52.69
C SER A 133 12.42 60.76 -51.25
N PHE A 134 11.62 60.08 -50.42
CA PHE A 134 11.32 60.51 -49.05
C PHE A 134 11.91 59.58 -47.98
N VAL A 135 12.40 58.39 -48.34
CA VAL A 135 12.92 57.38 -47.41
C VAL A 135 14.31 56.92 -47.85
N ASP A 136 15.32 57.25 -47.07
CA ASP A 136 16.68 56.75 -47.23
C ASP A 136 16.83 55.40 -46.51
N VAL A 137 17.08 54.34 -47.28
CA VAL A 137 17.20 52.97 -46.79
C VAL A 137 18.46 52.79 -45.95
N ASP A 138 19.53 53.49 -46.28
CA ASP A 138 20.78 53.43 -45.51
C ASP A 138 20.62 54.14 -44.17
N GLU A 139 19.85 55.24 -44.14
CA GLU A 139 19.47 55.92 -42.90
C GLU A 139 18.58 55.04 -42.00
N LEU A 140 17.63 54.30 -42.59
CA LEU A 140 16.82 53.33 -41.84
C LEU A 140 17.67 52.23 -41.21
N HIS A 141 18.64 51.68 -41.94
CA HIS A 141 19.59 50.71 -41.40
C HIS A 141 20.51 51.30 -40.34
N ALA A 142 20.92 52.56 -40.48
CA ALA A 142 21.75 53.27 -39.49
C ALA A 142 21.02 53.45 -38.14
N GLN A 143 19.69 53.50 -38.13
CA GLN A 143 18.90 53.62 -36.90
C GLN A 143 18.61 52.27 -36.22
N VAL A 144 18.72 51.14 -36.93
CA VAL A 144 18.46 49.79 -36.39
C VAL A 144 19.24 49.49 -35.09
N PRO A 145 20.55 49.78 -34.97
CA PRO A 145 21.29 49.56 -33.72
C PRO A 145 20.75 50.35 -32.52
N SER A 146 20.25 51.56 -32.75
CA SER A 146 19.64 52.41 -31.71
C SER A 146 18.30 51.84 -31.23
N PHE A 147 17.46 51.40 -32.17
CA PHE A 147 16.20 50.73 -31.85
C PHE A 147 16.42 49.40 -31.14
N ALA A 148 17.35 48.57 -31.61
CA ALA A 148 17.71 47.31 -30.96
C ALA A 148 18.21 47.53 -29.52
N LYS A 149 19.06 48.54 -29.29
CA LYS A 149 19.52 48.94 -27.95
C LYS A 149 18.34 49.34 -27.05
N THR A 150 17.40 50.12 -27.58
CA THR A 150 16.22 50.61 -26.84
C THR A 150 15.25 49.47 -26.52
N ILE A 151 15.02 48.56 -27.47
CA ILE A 151 14.18 47.37 -27.30
C ILE A 151 14.79 46.46 -26.22
N VAL A 152 16.08 46.15 -26.31
CA VAL A 152 16.80 45.36 -25.30
C VAL A 152 16.75 46.04 -23.93
N ALA A 153 16.99 47.35 -23.86
CA ALA A 153 16.91 48.10 -22.59
C ALA A 153 15.50 48.10 -21.99
N LYS A 154 14.45 48.21 -22.81
CA LYS A 154 13.06 48.20 -22.36
C LYS A 154 12.60 46.82 -21.93
N ILE A 155 12.97 45.76 -22.67
CA ILE A 155 12.64 44.36 -22.32
C ILE A 155 13.37 43.93 -21.05
N THR A 156 14.61 44.36 -20.85
CA THR A 156 15.42 44.03 -19.67
C THR A 156 15.20 44.98 -18.47
N SER A 157 14.27 45.93 -18.60
CA SER A 157 13.94 46.84 -17.50
C SER A 157 13.15 46.10 -16.39
N PRO A 158 13.33 46.47 -15.12
CA PRO A 158 12.67 45.83 -13.99
C PRO A 158 11.13 45.90 -14.09
N THR A 159 10.60 46.94 -14.73
CA THR A 159 9.16 47.12 -14.96
C THR A 159 8.61 46.14 -15.98
N SER A 160 9.33 45.90 -17.09
CA SER A 160 8.93 44.92 -18.11
C SER A 160 9.06 43.49 -17.62
N LEU A 161 10.12 43.19 -16.86
CA LEU A 161 10.27 41.90 -16.18
C LEU A 161 9.13 41.65 -15.18
N LYS A 162 8.72 42.68 -14.43
CA LYS A 162 7.56 42.60 -13.52
C LYS A 162 6.25 42.37 -14.27
N ARG A 163 6.04 43.00 -15.43
CA ARG A 163 4.86 42.78 -16.29
C ARG A 163 4.86 41.38 -16.92
N LEU A 164 6.00 40.90 -17.42
CA LEU A 164 6.14 39.54 -17.95
C LEU A 164 5.87 38.50 -16.87
N LYS A 165 6.40 38.72 -15.65
CA LYS A 165 6.07 37.90 -14.49
C LYS A 165 4.56 37.91 -14.23
N GLY A 166 3.93 39.09 -14.17
CA GLY A 166 2.49 39.22 -13.96
C GLY A 166 1.63 38.53 -15.03
N VAL A 167 2.02 38.58 -16.30
CA VAL A 167 1.30 37.89 -17.39
C VAL A 167 1.48 36.37 -17.30
N ALA A 168 2.70 35.89 -17.01
CA ALA A 168 2.94 34.46 -16.81
C ALA A 168 2.18 33.92 -15.60
N THR A 169 2.17 34.66 -14.48
CA THR A 169 1.42 34.29 -13.27
C THR A 169 -0.08 34.31 -13.55
N SER A 170 -0.63 35.40 -14.09
CA SER A 170 -2.08 35.47 -14.39
C SER A 170 -2.56 34.42 -15.38
N LYS A 171 -1.75 34.03 -16.37
CA LYS A 171 -2.11 32.92 -17.28
C LYS A 171 -2.00 31.55 -16.61
N LEU A 172 -1.10 31.38 -15.65
CA LEU A 172 -1.09 30.21 -14.77
C LEU A 172 -2.37 30.17 -13.92
N ASP A 173 -2.71 31.29 -13.27
CA ASP A 173 -3.88 31.43 -12.41
C ASP A 173 -5.19 31.24 -13.21
N GLU A 174 -5.23 31.64 -14.49
CA GLU A 174 -6.38 31.41 -15.37
C GLU A 174 -6.51 29.93 -15.79
N LEU A 175 -5.40 29.24 -16.06
CA LEU A 175 -5.37 27.81 -16.34
C LEU A 175 -5.74 26.97 -15.10
N GLU A 176 -5.31 27.43 -13.93
CA GLU A 176 -5.72 26.91 -12.63
C GLU A 176 -7.23 27.02 -12.51
N ASN A 177 -7.80 28.23 -12.63
CA ASN A 177 -9.25 28.46 -12.51
C ASN A 177 -10.12 27.74 -13.55
N GLN A 178 -9.65 27.53 -14.79
CA GLN A 178 -10.41 26.83 -15.83
C GLN A 178 -10.41 25.30 -15.70
N THR A 179 -9.44 24.75 -14.95
CA THR A 179 -9.35 23.31 -14.65
C THR A 179 -9.90 22.99 -13.26
N TYR A 180 -10.25 24.03 -12.49
CA TYR A 180 -10.69 24.01 -11.10
C TYR A 180 -12.18 23.73 -10.98
N ASP A 181 -12.53 22.53 -10.55
CA ASP A 181 -13.77 22.32 -9.80
C ASP A 181 -13.49 21.22 -8.75
N SER A 182 -13.44 21.60 -7.47
CA SER A 182 -13.47 20.76 -6.23
C SER A 182 -12.19 20.22 -5.53
N THR A 183 -10.98 20.34 -6.06
CA THR A 183 -9.81 19.63 -5.46
C THR A 183 -9.09 20.37 -4.31
N ASP A 184 -9.10 21.70 -4.29
CA ASP A 184 -8.27 22.52 -3.37
C ASP A 184 -8.69 22.40 -1.89
N THR A 185 -10.00 22.48 -1.63
CA THR A 185 -10.53 22.23 -0.28
C THR A 185 -10.27 20.80 0.17
N THR A 186 -10.17 19.84 -0.74
CA THR A 186 -10.02 18.42 -0.39
C THR A 186 -8.58 18.06 -0.05
N ILE A 187 -7.58 18.54 -0.81
CA ILE A 187 -6.15 18.25 -0.58
C ILE A 187 -5.67 18.83 0.75
N THR A 188 -5.87 20.15 0.92
CA THR A 188 -5.40 20.87 2.12
C THR A 188 -6.11 20.38 3.38
N THR A 189 -7.40 20.10 3.30
CA THR A 189 -8.17 19.53 4.41
C THR A 189 -7.73 18.11 4.74
N ILE A 190 -7.43 17.25 3.76
CA ILE A 190 -6.93 15.89 4.05
C ILE A 190 -5.54 15.93 4.67
N GLU A 191 -4.60 16.71 4.12
CA GLU A 191 -3.26 16.86 4.68
C GLU A 191 -3.32 17.45 6.10
N GLN A 192 -4.08 18.53 6.30
CA GLN A 192 -4.24 19.16 7.62
C GLN A 192 -4.94 18.23 8.62
N ASN A 193 -5.97 17.48 8.21
CA ASN A 193 -6.64 16.52 9.08
C ASN A 193 -5.70 15.38 9.49
N ILE A 194 -4.88 14.87 8.56
CA ILE A 194 -3.88 13.83 8.86
C ILE A 194 -2.80 14.41 9.78
N TYR A 195 -2.27 15.59 9.48
CA TYR A 195 -1.25 16.24 10.29
C TYR A 195 -1.74 16.58 11.69
N HIS A 196 -2.98 17.04 11.84
CA HIS A 196 -3.60 17.27 13.13
C HIS A 196 -3.81 15.96 13.90
N LYS A 197 -4.30 14.90 13.25
CA LYS A 197 -4.47 13.57 13.86
C LYS A 197 -3.15 13.01 14.42
N TYR A 198 -2.05 13.26 13.73
CA TYR A 198 -0.71 12.80 14.12
C TYR A 198 0.13 13.84 14.87
N HIS A 199 -0.42 15.03 15.16
CA HIS A 199 0.25 16.13 15.85
C HIS A 199 1.59 16.55 15.20
N VAL A 200 1.64 16.57 13.87
CA VAL A 200 2.80 16.97 13.08
C VAL A 200 2.50 18.24 12.30
N THR A 201 3.53 19.05 12.03
CA THR A 201 3.38 20.34 11.36
C THR A 201 3.86 20.33 9.92
N ASN A 202 4.58 19.30 9.50
CA ASN A 202 5.13 19.20 8.15
C ASN A 202 5.22 17.74 7.67
N ALA A 203 5.30 17.58 6.34
CA ALA A 203 5.40 16.28 5.68
C ALA A 203 6.65 15.48 6.14
N THR A 204 7.78 16.15 6.39
CA THR A 204 9.02 15.47 6.78
C THR A 204 9.00 14.94 8.22
N ALA A 205 8.35 15.65 9.16
CA ALA A 205 8.12 15.13 10.51
C ALA A 205 7.10 13.98 10.47
N TYR A 206 6.09 14.08 9.61
CA TYR A 206 5.13 12.99 9.40
C TYR A 206 5.83 11.72 8.90
N ASP A 207 6.68 11.82 7.87
CA ASP A 207 7.47 10.70 7.35
C ASP A 207 8.33 10.05 8.44
N ARG A 208 9.02 10.85 9.27
CA ARG A 208 9.86 10.32 10.37
C ARG A 208 9.02 9.62 11.44
N LEU A 209 7.89 10.21 11.83
CA LEU A 209 6.98 9.64 12.82
C LEU A 209 6.43 8.30 12.33
N VAL A 210 5.92 8.26 11.09
CA VAL A 210 5.37 7.05 10.49
C VAL A 210 6.43 5.96 10.39
N ASN A 211 7.62 6.27 9.86
CA ASN A 211 8.69 5.27 9.70
C ASN A 211 9.17 4.72 11.05
N SER A 212 9.32 5.57 12.07
CA SER A 212 9.71 5.13 13.41
C SER A 212 8.63 4.28 14.08
N ARG A 213 7.36 4.68 13.99
CA ARG A 213 6.22 3.94 14.55
C ARG A 213 6.03 2.60 13.85
N LEU A 214 6.12 2.54 12.53
CA LEU A 214 6.02 1.29 11.76
C LEU A 214 7.17 0.33 12.08
N ALA A 215 8.39 0.84 12.30
CA ALA A 215 9.53 0.01 12.70
C ALA A 215 9.31 -0.61 14.10
N GLN A 216 8.81 0.17 15.06
CA GLN A 216 8.46 -0.32 16.40
C GLN A 216 7.36 -1.37 16.34
N ILE A 217 6.25 -1.08 15.63
CA ILE A 217 5.12 -2.01 15.50
C ILE A 217 5.59 -3.33 14.85
N LYS A 218 6.46 -3.28 13.85
CA LYS A 218 6.99 -4.49 13.21
C LYS A 218 7.72 -5.39 14.20
N ILE A 219 8.54 -4.82 15.08
CA ILE A 219 9.28 -5.58 16.10
C ILE A 219 8.31 -6.17 17.13
N GLU A 220 7.39 -5.36 17.67
CA GLU A 220 6.42 -5.84 18.67
C GLU A 220 5.50 -6.91 18.11
N THR A 221 5.03 -6.75 16.86
CA THR A 221 4.16 -7.72 16.19
C THR A 221 4.89 -9.02 15.93
N PHE A 222 6.17 -8.96 15.52
CA PHE A 222 7.00 -10.16 15.34
C PHE A 222 7.23 -10.90 16.66
N GLN A 223 7.52 -10.18 17.76
CA GLN A 223 7.67 -10.76 19.09
C GLN A 223 6.37 -11.41 19.58
N CYS A 224 5.21 -10.76 19.39
CA CYS A 224 3.92 -11.34 19.74
C CYS A 224 3.62 -12.61 18.92
N GLY A 225 3.91 -12.58 17.61
CA GLY A 225 3.77 -13.77 16.75
C GLY A 225 4.66 -14.93 17.20
N LEU A 226 5.91 -14.64 17.57
CA LEU A 226 6.82 -15.64 18.13
C LEU A 226 6.34 -16.16 19.49
N GLY A 227 5.75 -15.29 20.32
CA GLY A 227 5.11 -15.66 21.60
C GLY A 227 3.96 -16.64 21.41
N MET A 228 3.08 -16.40 20.43
CA MET A 228 2.00 -17.34 20.07
C MET A 228 2.58 -18.69 19.62
N LEU A 229 3.54 -18.70 18.70
CA LEU A 229 4.20 -19.94 18.25
C LEU A 229 4.88 -20.69 19.40
N GLY A 230 5.49 -19.96 20.33
CA GLY A 230 6.09 -20.51 21.55
C GLY A 230 5.05 -21.20 22.43
N CYS A 231 3.88 -20.60 22.64
CA CYS A 231 2.79 -21.20 23.42
C CYS A 231 2.32 -22.52 22.81
N ILE A 232 2.11 -22.55 21.49
CA ILE A 232 1.71 -23.77 20.76
C ILE A 232 2.79 -24.83 20.84
N ALA A 233 4.06 -24.46 20.64
CA ALA A 233 5.19 -25.39 20.71
C ALA A 233 5.28 -26.03 22.10
N ILE A 234 5.12 -25.25 23.16
CA ILE A 234 5.09 -25.77 24.54
C ILE A 234 3.90 -26.72 24.72
N ALA A 235 2.71 -26.37 24.23
CA ALA A 235 1.53 -27.24 24.30
C ALA A 235 1.75 -28.57 23.56
N LEU A 236 2.37 -28.55 22.39
CA LEU A 236 2.72 -29.76 21.62
C LEU A 236 3.82 -30.60 22.29
N ILE A 237 4.83 -29.97 22.87
CA ILE A 237 5.88 -30.66 23.63
C ILE A 237 5.26 -31.35 24.86
N LEU A 238 4.38 -30.65 25.58
CA LEU A 238 3.63 -31.23 26.70
C LEU A 238 2.80 -32.44 26.25
N TRP A 239 2.14 -32.34 25.09
CA TRP A 239 1.42 -33.47 24.49
C TRP A 239 2.34 -34.68 24.26
N LEU A 240 3.54 -34.48 23.72
CA LEU A 240 4.50 -35.56 23.46
C LEU A 240 4.98 -36.25 24.73
N PHE A 241 5.32 -35.49 25.78
CA PHE A 241 5.76 -36.04 27.07
C PHE A 241 4.64 -36.79 27.80
N LEU A 242 3.43 -36.23 27.82
CA LEU A 242 2.30 -36.81 28.57
C LEU A 242 1.51 -37.85 27.77
N ARG A 243 1.98 -38.22 26.57
CA ARG A 243 1.38 -39.26 25.72
C ARG A 243 1.19 -40.61 26.43
N LYS A 244 2.04 -40.88 27.43
CA LYS A 244 1.99 -41.96 28.44
C LYS A 244 0.61 -42.20 29.07
N SER A 245 -0.07 -41.10 29.40
CA SER A 245 -1.07 -41.07 30.46
C SER A 245 -2.48 -40.88 29.92
N VAL A 246 -3.23 -41.98 29.79
CA VAL A 246 -4.58 -42.02 29.19
C VAL A 246 -5.58 -41.07 29.87
N GLN A 247 -5.45 -40.85 31.18
CA GLN A 247 -6.34 -39.97 31.95
C GLN A 247 -6.18 -38.47 31.62
N LEU A 248 -5.08 -38.06 31.00
CA LEU A 248 -4.78 -36.66 30.67
C LEU A 248 -5.05 -36.30 29.20
N HIS A 249 -5.37 -37.27 28.33
CA HIS A 249 -5.58 -37.01 26.89
C HIS A 249 -6.77 -36.09 26.62
N VAL A 250 -7.89 -36.29 27.32
CA VAL A 250 -9.12 -35.48 27.16
C VAL A 250 -8.86 -33.99 27.47
N PRO A 251 -8.40 -33.61 28.68
CA PRO A 251 -8.18 -32.19 29.00
C PRO A 251 -7.08 -31.55 28.14
N LEU A 252 -6.01 -32.29 27.82
CA LEU A 252 -4.92 -31.77 26.97
C LEU A 252 -5.41 -31.50 25.54
N PHE A 253 -6.32 -32.34 25.02
CA PHE A 253 -6.86 -32.19 23.67
C PHE A 253 -7.86 -31.03 23.60
N ILE A 254 -8.75 -30.90 24.58
CA ILE A 254 -9.70 -29.77 24.65
C ILE A 254 -8.95 -28.44 24.73
N MET A 255 -7.93 -28.34 25.60
CA MET A 255 -7.12 -27.13 25.68
C MET A 255 -6.45 -26.83 24.35
N SER A 256 -5.84 -27.84 23.71
CA SER A 256 -5.23 -27.70 22.38
C SER A 256 -6.21 -27.20 21.31
N LEU A 257 -7.49 -27.58 21.37
CA LEU A 257 -8.52 -27.03 20.49
C LEU A 257 -8.77 -25.54 20.74
N LEU A 258 -8.71 -25.08 21.99
CA LEU A 258 -8.84 -23.65 22.31
C LEU A 258 -7.66 -22.82 21.74
N PHE A 259 -6.43 -23.35 21.80
CA PHE A 259 -5.28 -22.74 21.12
C PHE A 259 -5.56 -22.57 19.61
N ALA A 260 -6.12 -23.61 18.97
CA ALA A 260 -6.48 -23.56 17.55
C ALA A 260 -7.55 -22.49 17.23
N VAL A 261 -8.54 -22.28 18.11
CA VAL A 261 -9.57 -21.23 17.94
C VAL A 261 -8.94 -19.84 17.99
N ILE A 262 -8.04 -19.58 18.95
CA ILE A 262 -7.35 -18.30 19.07
C ILE A 262 -6.54 -18.02 17.79
N LEU A 263 -5.78 -19.02 17.34
CA LEU A 263 -4.98 -18.90 16.12
C LEU A 263 -5.81 -18.64 14.87
N LEU A 264 -6.91 -19.39 14.69
CA LEU A 264 -7.82 -19.19 13.57
C LEU A 264 -8.39 -17.76 13.59
N THR A 265 -8.85 -17.32 14.76
CA THR A 265 -9.45 -15.99 14.92
C THR A 265 -8.44 -14.90 14.58
N VAL A 266 -7.23 -14.96 15.13
CA VAL A 266 -6.17 -13.98 14.86
C VAL A 266 -5.72 -14.04 13.39
N GLY A 267 -5.57 -15.24 12.82
CA GLY A 267 -5.11 -15.44 11.45
C GLY A 267 -6.09 -14.94 10.39
N VAL A 268 -7.40 -15.09 10.61
CA VAL A 268 -8.44 -14.67 9.65
C VAL A 268 -8.78 -13.18 9.79
N THR A 269 -8.66 -12.61 10.99
CA THR A 269 -8.97 -11.19 11.26
C THR A 269 -7.81 -10.25 10.96
N SER A 270 -6.56 -10.70 11.13
CA SER A 270 -5.38 -9.85 10.93
C SER A 270 -5.07 -9.67 9.43
N PRO A 271 -4.52 -8.52 9.01
CA PRO A 271 -4.10 -8.31 7.62
C PRO A 271 -3.15 -9.41 7.14
N ILE A 272 -3.43 -9.97 5.96
CA ILE A 272 -2.65 -11.07 5.36
C ILE A 272 -1.84 -10.60 4.15
N ILE A 273 -2.34 -9.63 3.40
CA ILE A 273 -1.73 -9.13 2.18
C ILE A 273 -1.82 -7.60 2.15
N GLU A 274 -0.71 -6.99 1.76
CA GLU A 274 -0.59 -5.57 1.49
C GLU A 274 -0.16 -5.38 0.04
N VAL A 275 -0.91 -4.60 -0.70
CA VAL A 275 -0.61 -4.19 -2.06
C VAL A 275 -0.19 -2.73 -2.02
N ASP A 276 1.04 -2.43 -2.41
CA ASP A 276 1.61 -1.07 -2.41
C ASP A 276 2.36 -0.83 -3.73
N ALA A 277 1.75 -0.06 -4.61
CA ALA A 277 2.35 0.39 -5.87
C ALA A 277 2.54 1.90 -5.82
N ARG A 278 3.77 2.36 -6.11
CA ARG A 278 4.11 3.80 -6.07
C ARG A 278 5.15 4.22 -7.10
N ILE A 279 5.11 5.49 -7.48
CA ILE A 279 6.20 6.18 -8.16
C ILE A 279 7.11 6.75 -7.07
N GLN A 280 8.29 6.17 -6.92
CA GLN A 280 9.25 6.54 -5.88
C GLN A 280 9.86 7.91 -6.15
N SER A 281 10.21 8.20 -7.40
CA SER A 281 10.61 9.53 -7.83
C SER A 281 10.16 9.82 -9.27
N LEU A 282 9.72 11.04 -9.52
CA LEU A 282 9.50 11.60 -10.84
C LEU A 282 10.25 12.93 -10.90
N GLU A 283 11.36 12.94 -11.63
CA GLU A 283 12.22 14.10 -11.84
C GLU A 283 12.00 14.62 -13.26
N PHE A 284 11.72 15.91 -13.37
CA PHE A 284 11.52 16.63 -14.62
C PHE A 284 12.45 17.85 -14.68
N GLY A 285 13.20 17.99 -15.77
CA GLY A 285 14.06 19.15 -16.01
C GLY A 285 13.26 20.32 -16.59
N LEU A 286 13.17 21.44 -15.87
CA LEU A 286 12.58 22.69 -16.35
C LEU A 286 13.55 23.85 -16.15
N LEU A 287 13.86 24.61 -17.21
CA LEU A 287 14.75 25.79 -17.17
C LEU A 287 16.13 25.48 -16.52
N GLY A 288 16.64 24.27 -16.72
CA GLY A 288 17.90 23.81 -16.11
C GLY A 288 17.82 23.49 -14.61
N ASP A 289 16.67 23.66 -13.98
CA ASP A 289 16.36 23.17 -12.63
C ASP A 289 15.63 21.83 -12.70
N LYS A 290 15.75 21.03 -11.64
CA LYS A 290 15.03 19.75 -11.52
C LYS A 290 13.82 19.94 -10.61
N ILE A 291 12.64 19.68 -11.15
CA ILE A 291 11.40 19.51 -10.40
C ILE A 291 11.31 18.03 -10.04
N ALA A 292 11.10 17.72 -8.76
CA ALA A 292 10.94 16.34 -8.30
C ALA A 292 9.63 16.16 -7.53
N PHE A 293 8.92 15.09 -7.87
CA PHE A 293 7.84 14.50 -7.08
C PHE A 293 8.35 13.20 -6.50
N SER A 294 8.45 13.12 -5.18
CA SER A 294 8.85 11.91 -4.47
C SER A 294 7.64 11.24 -3.86
N ASN A 295 7.71 9.91 -3.73
CA ASN A 295 6.78 9.13 -2.92
C ASN A 295 5.30 9.30 -3.31
N GLN A 296 4.96 8.92 -4.53
CA GLN A 296 3.61 9.09 -5.09
C GLN A 296 2.91 7.75 -5.14
N VAL A 297 1.95 7.53 -4.24
CA VAL A 297 1.24 6.27 -4.10
C VAL A 297 0.17 6.15 -5.19
N LEU A 298 0.28 5.12 -6.02
CA LEU A 298 -0.67 4.81 -7.08
C LEU A 298 -1.84 3.99 -6.52
N PHE A 299 -1.52 2.98 -5.71
CA PHE A 299 -2.50 2.09 -5.15
C PHE A 299 -1.99 1.49 -3.84
N PHE A 300 -2.82 1.57 -2.80
CA PHE A 300 -2.56 0.94 -1.52
C PHE A 300 -3.80 0.25 -0.99
N GLN A 301 -3.68 -1.04 -0.63
CA GLN A 301 -4.69 -1.75 0.14
C GLN A 301 -4.07 -2.77 1.08
N SER A 302 -4.61 -2.89 2.29
CA SER A 302 -4.24 -3.91 3.26
C SER A 302 -5.48 -4.63 3.77
N LYS A 303 -5.58 -5.94 3.49
CA LYS A 303 -6.79 -6.72 3.76
C LYS A 303 -6.46 -8.01 4.52
N SER A 304 -7.36 -8.39 5.43
CA SER A 304 -7.40 -9.68 6.10
C SER A 304 -8.27 -10.66 5.31
N ILE A 305 -8.32 -11.94 5.71
CA ILE A 305 -9.22 -12.91 5.07
C ILE A 305 -10.68 -12.47 5.21
N LEU A 306 -11.10 -12.07 6.42
CA LEU A 306 -12.44 -11.49 6.61
C LEU A 306 -12.62 -10.19 5.81
N GLY A 307 -11.57 -9.38 5.70
CA GLY A 307 -11.60 -8.15 4.91
C GLY A 307 -11.85 -8.42 3.43
N ILE A 308 -11.21 -9.46 2.86
CA ILE A 308 -11.42 -9.88 1.46
C ILE A 308 -12.85 -10.41 1.28
N ILE A 309 -13.30 -11.29 2.18
CA ILE A 309 -14.67 -11.84 2.16
C ILE A 309 -15.70 -10.72 2.20
N GLY A 310 -15.57 -9.77 3.14
CA GLY A 310 -16.46 -8.61 3.26
C GLY A 310 -16.46 -7.79 1.96
N THR A 311 -15.29 -7.48 1.42
CA THR A 311 -15.20 -6.71 0.17
C THR A 311 -15.77 -7.43 -1.05
N LEU A 312 -15.85 -8.77 -1.05
CA LEU A 312 -16.49 -9.55 -2.12
C LEU A 312 -18.01 -9.58 -1.98
N ILE A 313 -18.52 -9.66 -0.74
CA ILE A 313 -19.96 -9.66 -0.45
C ILE A 313 -20.57 -8.28 -0.67
N GLU A 314 -19.81 -7.20 -0.43
CA GLU A 314 -20.26 -5.83 -0.69
C GLU A 314 -20.33 -5.50 -2.19
N GLN A 315 -19.76 -6.31 -3.08
CA GLN A 315 -19.82 -6.05 -4.51
C GLN A 315 -21.25 -6.26 -5.05
N PRO A 316 -21.71 -5.40 -5.97
CA PRO A 316 -23.04 -5.52 -6.57
C PRO A 316 -23.18 -6.74 -7.50
N LYS A 317 -22.08 -7.43 -7.83
CA LYS A 317 -22.07 -8.57 -8.77
C LYS A 317 -22.40 -9.87 -8.04
N PRO A 318 -23.42 -10.64 -8.49
CA PRO A 318 -23.84 -11.88 -7.80
C PRO A 318 -22.72 -12.93 -7.75
N ASP A 319 -21.88 -13.00 -8.78
CA ASP A 319 -20.73 -13.93 -8.82
C ASP A 319 -19.73 -13.68 -7.70
N ALA A 320 -19.45 -12.40 -7.40
CA ALA A 320 -18.52 -12.01 -6.35
C ALA A 320 -19.09 -12.34 -4.96
N VAL A 321 -20.39 -12.08 -4.76
CA VAL A 321 -21.09 -12.41 -3.52
C VAL A 321 -21.06 -13.91 -3.26
N LEU A 322 -21.35 -14.73 -4.29
CA LEU A 322 -21.30 -16.19 -4.17
C LEU A 322 -19.91 -16.68 -3.75
N VAL A 323 -18.85 -16.18 -4.39
CA VAL A 323 -17.47 -16.53 -4.03
C VAL A 323 -17.15 -16.09 -2.59
N GLY A 324 -17.56 -14.89 -2.19
CA GLY A 324 -17.36 -14.39 -0.82
C GLY A 324 -18.04 -15.26 0.24
N VAL A 325 -19.30 -15.64 0.02
CA VAL A 325 -20.04 -16.56 0.90
C VAL A 325 -19.38 -17.93 0.96
N LEU A 326 -18.93 -18.44 -0.19
CA LEU A 326 -18.26 -19.74 -0.28
C LEU A 326 -16.95 -19.75 0.51
N LEU A 327 -16.15 -18.69 0.41
CA LEU A 327 -14.93 -18.51 1.20
C LEU A 327 -15.22 -18.41 2.70
N LEU A 328 -16.26 -17.68 3.10
CA LEU A 328 -16.68 -17.61 4.50
C LEU A 328 -17.00 -19.00 5.04
N VAL A 329 -17.77 -19.78 4.28
CA VAL A 329 -18.16 -21.14 4.68
C VAL A 329 -16.93 -22.05 4.78
N PHE A 330 -16.12 -22.17 3.73
CA PHE A 330 -15.03 -23.15 3.67
C PHE A 330 -13.79 -22.77 4.48
N VAL A 331 -13.46 -21.49 4.61
CA VAL A 331 -12.21 -21.03 5.24
C VAL A 331 -12.41 -20.64 6.72
N VAL A 332 -13.64 -20.31 7.13
CA VAL A 332 -13.91 -19.84 8.50
C VAL A 332 -14.92 -20.71 9.22
N VAL A 333 -16.11 -20.93 8.64
CA VAL A 333 -17.19 -21.66 9.33
C VAL A 333 -16.89 -23.14 9.47
N LEU A 334 -16.49 -23.84 8.40
CA LEU A 334 -16.20 -25.27 8.47
C LEU A 334 -15.02 -25.59 9.40
N PRO A 335 -13.90 -24.85 9.40
CA PRO A 335 -12.82 -25.11 10.35
C PRO A 335 -13.25 -24.90 11.81
N LEU A 336 -14.05 -23.86 12.10
CA LEU A 336 -14.63 -23.67 13.44
C LEU A 336 -15.56 -24.82 13.84
N LEU A 337 -16.47 -25.22 12.95
CA LEU A 337 -17.40 -26.32 13.18
C LEU A 337 -16.66 -27.64 13.43
N ARG A 338 -15.57 -27.87 12.71
CA ARG A 338 -14.69 -29.03 12.88
C ARG A 338 -14.00 -29.02 14.24
N ILE A 339 -13.49 -27.88 14.71
CA ILE A 339 -12.88 -27.74 16.04
C ILE A 339 -13.92 -28.06 17.13
N ILE A 340 -15.14 -27.51 17.02
CA ILE A 340 -16.24 -27.77 17.97
C ILE A 340 -16.62 -29.25 17.96
N ALA A 341 -16.80 -29.85 16.78
CA ALA A 341 -17.16 -31.26 16.63
C ALA A 341 -16.14 -32.19 17.30
N ARG A 342 -14.84 -31.88 17.18
CA ARG A 342 -13.75 -32.62 17.82
C ARG A 342 -13.77 -32.49 19.34
N GLY A 343 -14.06 -31.30 19.85
CA GLY A 343 -14.22 -31.06 21.28
C GLY A 343 -15.37 -31.85 21.87
N VAL A 344 -16.51 -31.86 21.18
CA VAL A 344 -17.71 -32.62 21.57
C VAL A 344 -17.47 -34.13 21.50
N HIS A 345 -16.82 -34.63 20.44
CA HIS A 345 -16.50 -36.05 20.28
C HIS A 345 -15.64 -36.59 21.44
N VAL A 346 -14.66 -35.79 21.89
CA VAL A 346 -13.74 -36.18 22.97
C VAL A 346 -14.37 -36.01 24.37
N SER A 347 -15.27 -35.03 24.56
CA SER A 347 -15.85 -34.72 25.88
C SER A 347 -17.13 -35.48 26.20
N CYS A 348 -17.98 -35.76 25.21
CA CYS A 348 -19.30 -36.33 25.46
C CYS A 348 -19.94 -37.00 24.22
N GLY A 349 -19.41 -38.15 23.80
CA GLY A 349 -19.97 -38.93 22.69
C GLY A 349 -21.41 -39.47 22.90
N HIS A 350 -21.97 -39.35 24.12
CA HIS A 350 -23.32 -39.84 24.46
C HIS A 350 -24.42 -38.76 24.40
N LEU A 351 -24.08 -37.46 24.44
CA LEU A 351 -25.07 -36.37 24.50
C LEU A 351 -25.61 -35.96 23.12
N PHE A 352 -24.94 -36.35 22.03
CA PHE A 352 -25.39 -36.09 20.67
C PHE A 352 -26.06 -37.33 20.07
N GLY A 353 -27.36 -37.22 19.77
CA GLY A 353 -28.20 -38.33 19.30
C GLY A 353 -27.80 -38.97 17.96
N SER A 354 -26.88 -38.37 17.19
CA SER A 354 -26.41 -38.93 15.92
C SER A 354 -24.88 -39.07 15.87
N ARG A 355 -24.38 -40.22 16.34
CA ARG A 355 -22.95 -40.60 16.30
C ARG A 355 -22.34 -40.52 14.89
N LYS A 356 -23.14 -40.75 13.84
CA LYS A 356 -22.72 -40.65 12.43
C LYS A 356 -22.44 -39.21 11.98
N VAL A 357 -23.32 -38.26 12.28
CA VAL A 357 -23.15 -36.84 11.90
C VAL A 357 -21.96 -36.24 12.63
N LEU A 358 -21.79 -36.53 13.92
CA LEU A 358 -20.65 -36.04 14.70
C LEU A 358 -19.31 -36.59 14.17
N ARG A 359 -19.27 -37.89 13.81
CA ARG A 359 -18.09 -38.49 13.18
C ARG A 359 -17.81 -37.87 11.80
N PHE A 360 -18.84 -37.65 11.00
CA PHE A 360 -18.70 -36.97 9.71
C PHE A 360 -18.15 -35.54 9.88
N LEU A 361 -18.69 -34.76 10.83
CA LEU A 361 -18.26 -33.39 11.09
C LEU A 361 -16.82 -33.29 11.63
N ALA A 362 -16.40 -34.25 12.47
CA ALA A 362 -15.07 -34.25 13.08
C ALA A 362 -13.95 -34.79 12.16
N PHE A 363 -14.27 -35.78 11.31
CA PHE A 363 -13.28 -36.51 10.51
C PHE A 363 -13.43 -36.33 9.00
N ASP A 364 -14.65 -36.41 8.45
CA ASP A 364 -14.89 -36.38 6.99
C ASP A 364 -15.01 -34.95 6.43
N LEU A 365 -15.46 -33.99 7.25
CA LEU A 365 -15.51 -32.57 6.90
C LEU A 365 -14.14 -31.97 6.61
N GLY A 366 -13.06 -32.66 7.02
CA GLY A 366 -11.69 -32.25 6.74
C GLY A 366 -11.32 -32.25 5.26
N LYS A 367 -12.09 -32.92 4.39
CA LYS A 367 -11.92 -32.84 2.93
C LYS A 367 -12.44 -31.54 2.33
N TRP A 368 -13.37 -30.88 3.02
CA TRP A 368 -14.02 -29.64 2.59
C TRP A 368 -13.42 -28.41 3.28
N ASP A 369 -12.70 -28.61 4.37
CA ASP A 369 -11.89 -27.58 5.03
C ASP A 369 -10.79 -27.12 4.06
N MET A 370 -10.99 -25.94 3.48
CA MET A 370 -10.13 -25.37 2.42
C MET A 370 -9.09 -24.39 2.99
N ALA A 371 -8.84 -24.42 4.31
CA ALA A 371 -7.89 -23.50 4.93
C ALA A 371 -6.46 -23.65 4.38
N ASP A 372 -6.05 -24.88 4.05
CA ASP A 372 -4.75 -25.17 3.41
C ASP A 372 -4.66 -24.67 1.97
N VAL A 373 -5.70 -24.90 1.15
CA VAL A 373 -5.76 -24.38 -0.21
C VAL A 373 -5.82 -22.86 -0.22
N MET A 374 -6.46 -22.24 0.78
CA MET A 374 -6.47 -20.78 0.93
C MET A 374 -5.06 -20.22 1.15
N VAL A 375 -4.21 -20.89 1.94
CA VAL A 375 -2.78 -20.50 2.10
C VAL A 375 -2.09 -20.45 0.74
N VAL A 376 -2.24 -21.50 -0.05
CA VAL A 376 -1.64 -21.58 -1.40
C VAL A 376 -2.23 -20.52 -2.32
N GLY A 377 -3.55 -20.29 -2.25
CA GLY A 377 -4.26 -19.27 -3.04
C GLY A 377 -3.77 -17.86 -2.74
N ILE A 378 -3.58 -17.51 -1.46
CA ILE A 378 -3.02 -16.21 -1.05
C ILE A 378 -1.58 -16.07 -1.57
N ALA A 379 -0.75 -17.12 -1.45
CA ALA A 379 0.63 -17.10 -1.94
C ALA A 379 0.71 -16.93 -3.46
N MET A 380 -0.10 -17.68 -4.22
CA MET A 380 -0.20 -17.55 -5.68
C MET A 380 -0.71 -16.16 -6.10
N THR A 381 -1.70 -15.62 -5.37
CA THR A 381 -2.20 -14.27 -5.60
C THR A 381 -1.11 -13.22 -5.36
N TYR A 382 -0.34 -13.35 -4.29
CA TYR A 382 0.78 -12.46 -4.01
C TYR A 382 1.85 -12.52 -5.10
N ILE A 383 2.26 -13.72 -5.54
CA ILE A 383 3.24 -13.90 -6.62
C ILE A 383 2.71 -13.32 -7.93
N GLY A 384 1.46 -13.59 -8.28
CA GLY A 384 0.81 -13.10 -9.49
C GLY A 384 0.68 -11.58 -9.51
N LEU A 385 0.17 -10.97 -8.42
CA LEU A 385 0.07 -9.52 -8.27
C LEU A 385 1.44 -8.85 -8.35
N ASN A 386 2.45 -9.42 -7.68
CA ASN A 386 3.81 -8.88 -7.71
C ASN A 386 4.39 -8.91 -9.14
N GLY A 387 4.18 -10.01 -9.86
CA GLY A 387 4.60 -10.14 -11.27
C GLY A 387 3.93 -9.10 -12.18
N ILE A 388 2.60 -8.97 -12.09
CA ILE A 388 1.82 -8.03 -12.90
C ILE A 388 2.21 -6.58 -12.57
N LEU A 389 2.18 -6.20 -11.28
CA LEU A 389 2.52 -4.84 -10.86
C LEU A 389 3.94 -4.46 -11.25
N LYS A 390 4.91 -5.36 -11.04
CA LYS A 390 6.29 -5.11 -11.46
C LYS A 390 6.39 -4.89 -12.97
N SER A 391 5.70 -5.68 -13.79
CA SER A 391 5.71 -5.53 -15.24
C SER A 391 5.08 -4.21 -15.68
N GLN A 392 3.92 -3.86 -15.14
CA GLN A 392 3.21 -2.61 -15.47
C GLN A 392 4.01 -1.37 -15.02
N LEU A 393 4.56 -1.39 -13.80
CA LEU A 393 5.38 -0.30 -13.26
C LEU A 393 6.70 -0.15 -14.02
N SER A 394 7.34 -1.25 -14.44
CA SER A 394 8.56 -1.18 -15.25
C SER A 394 8.33 -0.48 -16.58
N GLY A 395 7.14 -0.59 -17.16
CA GLY A 395 6.76 0.15 -18.37
C GLY A 395 6.66 1.67 -18.16
N LEU A 396 6.45 2.11 -16.92
CA LEU A 396 6.42 3.52 -16.54
C LEU A 396 7.81 4.07 -16.16
N ASN A 397 8.84 3.22 -16.11
CA ASN A 397 10.19 3.60 -15.71
C ASN A 397 10.97 4.18 -16.90
N VAL A 398 10.78 5.46 -17.15
CA VAL A 398 11.46 6.22 -18.20
C VAL A 398 12.75 6.84 -17.67
N GLN A 399 13.85 6.64 -18.40
CA GLN A 399 15.12 7.35 -18.19
C GLN A 399 15.46 8.11 -19.47
N SER A 400 15.08 9.37 -19.52
CA SER A 400 15.43 10.30 -20.58
C SER A 400 16.18 11.51 -20.00
N GLY A 401 16.87 12.28 -20.85
CA GLY A 401 17.64 13.44 -20.38
C GLY A 401 16.80 14.53 -19.68
N THR A 402 15.48 14.57 -19.93
CA THR A 402 14.56 15.59 -19.37
C THR A 402 13.58 15.01 -18.35
N LEU A 403 13.24 13.72 -18.44
CA LEU A 403 12.31 13.04 -17.54
C LEU A 403 12.95 11.74 -17.03
N LYS A 404 13.07 11.64 -15.70
CA LYS A 404 13.50 10.42 -15.01
C LYS A 404 12.42 10.01 -14.01
N THR A 405 11.86 8.84 -14.21
CA THR A 405 10.84 8.28 -13.32
C THR A 405 11.34 6.96 -12.75
N VAL A 406 11.14 6.72 -11.46
CA VAL A 406 11.46 5.48 -10.76
C VAL A 406 10.20 4.97 -10.08
N THR A 407 9.77 3.78 -10.44
CA THR A 407 8.61 3.11 -9.84
C THR A 407 9.02 1.98 -8.91
N ALA A 408 8.26 1.75 -7.84
CA ALA A 408 8.51 0.68 -6.87
C ALA A 408 7.24 -0.12 -6.56
N ASN A 409 7.40 -1.44 -6.43
CA ASN A 409 6.38 -2.33 -5.88
C ASN A 409 6.83 -2.79 -4.49
N ASN A 410 6.15 -2.30 -3.45
CA ASN A 410 6.41 -2.64 -2.05
C ASN A 410 5.36 -3.60 -1.48
N SER A 411 4.58 -4.26 -2.35
CA SER A 411 3.59 -5.26 -1.93
C SER A 411 4.26 -6.37 -1.12
N ALA A 412 3.62 -6.80 -0.03
CA ALA A 412 4.19 -7.76 0.91
C ALA A 412 3.11 -8.64 1.54
N LEU A 413 3.48 -9.89 1.82
CA LEU A 413 2.74 -10.75 2.74
C LEU A 413 2.95 -10.26 4.18
N GLN A 414 1.85 -10.08 4.90
CA GLN A 414 1.86 -9.59 6.26
C GLN A 414 2.01 -10.73 7.27
N LEU A 415 2.35 -10.40 8.53
CA LEU A 415 2.52 -11.42 9.57
C LEU A 415 1.26 -12.25 9.82
N GLY A 416 0.06 -11.69 9.57
CA GLY A 416 -1.20 -12.42 9.70
C GLY A 416 -1.29 -13.66 8.81
N PHE A 417 -0.67 -13.63 7.62
CA PHE A 417 -0.58 -14.80 6.73
C PHE A 417 0.18 -15.94 7.42
N PHE A 418 1.32 -15.64 8.06
CA PHE A 418 2.13 -16.66 8.74
C PHE A 418 1.43 -17.23 9.99
N VAL A 419 0.64 -16.42 10.70
CA VAL A 419 -0.20 -16.92 11.80
C VAL A 419 -1.27 -17.88 11.28
N PHE A 420 -1.89 -17.56 10.14
CA PHE A 420 -2.85 -18.46 9.50
C PHE A 420 -2.20 -19.76 8.99
N VAL A 421 -0.98 -19.71 8.45
CA VAL A 421 -0.19 -20.91 8.11
C VAL A 421 0.07 -21.76 9.35
N ALA A 422 0.46 -21.14 10.46
CA ALA A 422 0.69 -21.83 11.72
C ALA A 422 -0.58 -22.52 12.22
N TYR A 423 -1.74 -21.88 12.07
CA TYR A 423 -3.04 -22.48 12.35
C TYR A 423 -3.27 -23.74 11.53
N VAL A 424 -3.11 -23.67 10.20
CA VAL A 424 -3.33 -24.81 9.29
C VAL A 424 -2.41 -25.98 9.65
N ALA A 425 -1.12 -25.71 9.87
CA ALA A 425 -0.16 -26.72 10.29
C ALA A 425 -0.55 -27.34 11.65
N TYR A 426 -0.94 -26.52 12.61
CA TYR A 426 -1.38 -26.98 13.93
C TYR A 426 -2.66 -27.82 13.86
N ALA A 427 -3.65 -27.42 13.07
CA ALA A 427 -4.88 -28.16 12.86
C ALA A 427 -4.63 -29.53 12.20
N MET A 428 -3.64 -29.62 11.29
CA MET A 428 -3.21 -30.90 10.70
C MET A 428 -2.59 -31.82 11.76
N VAL A 429 -1.72 -31.29 12.63
CA VAL A 429 -1.13 -32.04 13.75
C VAL A 429 -2.19 -32.53 14.73
N LEU A 430 -3.17 -31.68 15.10
CA LEU A 430 -4.29 -32.07 15.95
C LEU A 430 -5.14 -33.17 15.33
N SER A 431 -5.32 -33.15 14.01
CA SER A 431 -6.04 -34.20 13.28
C SER A 431 -5.34 -35.55 13.40
N PHE A 432 -4.02 -35.57 13.26
CA PHE A 432 -3.21 -36.78 13.42
C PHE A 432 -3.24 -37.31 14.86
N ILE A 433 -3.16 -36.41 15.84
CA ILE A 433 -3.27 -36.74 17.26
C ILE A 433 -4.61 -37.40 17.56
N LEU A 434 -5.73 -36.81 17.11
CA LEU A 434 -7.07 -37.33 17.37
C LEU A 434 -7.26 -38.74 16.80
N LYS A 435 -6.84 -38.97 15.55
CA LYS A 435 -6.93 -40.30 14.90
C LYS A 435 -6.19 -41.37 15.72
N ARG A 436 -5.03 -41.02 16.26
CA ARG A 436 -4.22 -41.93 17.08
C ARG A 436 -4.82 -42.22 18.45
N ILE A 437 -5.59 -41.29 19.02
CA ILE A 437 -6.33 -41.50 20.27
C ILE A 437 -7.51 -42.45 20.01
N ASP A 438 -8.26 -42.24 18.93
CA ASP A 438 -9.42 -43.06 18.54
C ASP A 438 -9.02 -44.52 18.25
N GLU A 439 -7.90 -44.73 17.53
CA GLU A 439 -7.35 -46.07 17.26
C GLU A 439 -6.88 -46.82 18.53
N ARG A 440 -6.45 -46.10 19.57
CA ARG A 440 -5.93 -46.69 20.83
C ARG A 440 -6.99 -46.96 21.88
N ASN A 441 -8.02 -46.12 21.93
CA ASN A 441 -9.04 -46.20 22.98
C ASN A 441 -10.24 -47.07 22.58
N GLY A 442 -10.30 -47.55 21.32
CA GLY A 442 -11.48 -48.22 20.78
C GLY A 442 -12.67 -47.25 20.66
N PRO A 443 -13.75 -47.61 19.94
CA PRO A 443 -14.96 -46.81 19.94
C PRO A 443 -15.43 -46.70 21.40
N CYS A 444 -15.61 -45.47 21.89
CA CYS A 444 -16.00 -45.18 23.27
C CYS A 444 -17.05 -46.19 23.77
N ALA A 445 -16.66 -47.00 24.76
CA ALA A 445 -17.54 -47.90 25.49
C ALA A 445 -18.55 -47.11 26.31
#